data_AF-A0A816PXU8-F1
#
_entry.id   AF-A0A816PXU8-F1
#
_cell.length_a   1.000
_cell.length_b   1.000
_cell.length_c   1.000
_cell.angle_alpha   90.00
_cell.angle_beta   90.00
_cell.angle_gamma   90.00
#
_symmetry.space_group_name_H-M   'P 1'
#
loop_
_entity.id
_entity.type
_entity.pdbx_description
1 polymer ?
#
loop_
_entity_poly.entity_id
_entity_poly.type
_entity_poly.pdbx_seq_one_letter_code
_entity_poly.pdbx_strand_id
1 'polypeptide(L)'
;MIDSWGGWALFQELLIVLKQIASKYSVSIGNVAVRYILDKPTVGGVIIGARLGLSEHLNDNTKTFQFILDNDDVEKIDTVSRKSQDLYRVIGDCGDEYR
;
A
#
# COMPACT_ATOMS: atom_id res chain seq x y z
N MET A 1 -0.53 9.67 -12.15
CA MET A 1 -0.08 8.51 -11.33
C MET A 1 -0.93 7.24 -11.48
N ILE A 2 -2.20 7.17 -11.04
CA ILE A 2 -3.02 5.92 -11.14
C ILE A 2 -3.21 5.49 -12.60
N ASP A 3 -3.54 6.42 -13.49
CA ASP A 3 -3.69 6.13 -14.92
C ASP A 3 -2.40 5.60 -15.53
N SER A 4 -1.25 6.22 -15.17
CA SER A 4 0.09 5.78 -15.60
C SER A 4 0.49 4.41 -15.02
N TRP A 5 0.04 4.08 -13.81
CA TRP A 5 0.38 2.81 -13.15
C TRP A 5 -0.34 1.62 -13.79
N GLY A 6 -1.59 1.79 -14.20
CA GLY A 6 -2.39 0.70 -14.77
C GLY A 6 -3.88 0.97 -14.79
N GLY A 7 -4.29 2.21 -14.46
CA GLY A 7 -5.67 2.66 -14.49
C GLY A 7 -6.49 2.26 -13.28
N TRP A 8 -7.68 2.84 -13.21
CA TRP A 8 -8.61 2.66 -12.09
C TRP A 8 -9.09 1.22 -11.92
N ALA A 9 -9.29 0.48 -13.00
CA ALA A 9 -9.76 -0.90 -12.93
C ALA A 9 -8.74 -1.80 -12.20
N LEU A 10 -7.46 -1.69 -12.53
CA LEU A 10 -6.40 -2.45 -11.85
C LEU A 10 -6.24 -1.99 -10.39
N PHE A 11 -6.38 -0.69 -10.13
CA PHE A 11 -6.32 -0.17 -8.77
C PHE A 11 -7.47 -0.70 -7.90
N GLN A 12 -8.69 -0.83 -8.45
CA GLN A 12 -9.79 -1.47 -7.73
C GLN A 12 -9.52 -2.96 -7.47
N GLU A 13 -8.91 -3.67 -8.42
CA GLU A 13 -8.48 -5.07 -8.19
C GLU A 13 -7.54 -5.17 -6.99
N LEU A 14 -6.54 -4.28 -6.92
CA LEU A 14 -5.60 -4.22 -5.80
C LEU A 14 -6.33 -3.93 -4.48
N LEU A 15 -7.25 -2.95 -4.47
CA LEU A 15 -8.00 -2.60 -3.26
C LEU A 15 -8.89 -3.76 -2.76
N ILE A 16 -9.45 -4.56 -3.66
CA ILE A 16 -10.23 -5.76 -3.29
C ILE A 16 -9.32 -6.78 -2.60
N VAL A 17 -8.14 -7.05 -3.17
CA VAL A 17 -7.15 -7.96 -2.57
C VAL A 17 -6.73 -7.46 -1.19
N LEU A 18 -6.36 -6.18 -1.07
CA LEU A 18 -5.98 -5.58 0.21
C LEU A 18 -7.13 -5.62 1.21
N LYS A 19 -8.39 -5.45 0.77
CA LYS A 19 -9.57 -5.54 1.65
C LYS A 19 -9.78 -6.94 2.20
N GLN A 20 -9.55 -7.98 1.40
CA GLN A 20 -9.64 -9.37 1.83
C GLN A 20 -8.60 -9.66 2.92
N ILE A 21 -7.35 -9.26 2.70
CA ILE A 21 -6.24 -9.40 3.66
C ILE A 21 -6.53 -8.58 4.93
N ALA A 22 -6.98 -7.34 4.77
CA ALA A 22 -7.35 -6.48 5.89
C ALA A 22 -8.44 -7.11 6.77
N SER A 23 -9.40 -7.78 6.14
CA SER A 23 -10.48 -8.50 6.84
C SER A 23 -9.96 -9.73 7.60
N LYS A 24 -9.02 -10.49 7.00
CA LYS A 24 -8.34 -11.63 7.65
C LYS A 24 -7.65 -11.23 8.96
N TYR A 25 -6.98 -10.09 8.98
CA TYR A 25 -6.26 -9.59 10.16
C TYR A 25 -7.05 -8.60 11.03
N SER A 26 -8.29 -8.26 10.66
CA SER A 26 -9.11 -7.25 11.36
C SER A 26 -8.45 -5.87 11.46
N VAL A 27 -7.76 -5.43 10.40
CA VAL A 27 -7.07 -4.13 10.28
C VAL A 27 -7.61 -3.32 9.10
N SER A 28 -7.10 -2.11 8.88
CA SER A 28 -7.48 -1.30 7.71
C SER A 28 -6.66 -1.69 6.46
N ILE A 29 -7.17 -1.32 5.27
CA ILE A 29 -6.41 -1.45 4.00
C ILE A 29 -5.08 -0.70 4.10
N GLY A 30 -5.07 0.45 4.78
CA GLY A 30 -3.87 1.25 5.03
C GLY A 30 -2.83 0.48 5.81
N ASN A 31 -3.21 -0.22 6.89
CA ASN A 31 -2.28 -1.05 7.65
C ASN A 31 -1.64 -2.14 6.79
N VAL A 32 -2.42 -2.83 5.93
CA VAL A 32 -1.89 -3.87 5.03
C VAL A 32 -0.88 -3.28 4.05
N ALA A 33 -1.21 -2.15 3.42
CA ALA A 33 -0.31 -1.48 2.48
C ALA A 33 0.99 -1.02 3.15
N VAL A 34 0.91 -0.44 4.35
CA VAL A 34 2.08 -0.01 5.12
C VAL A 34 2.93 -1.21 5.53
N ARG A 35 2.32 -2.28 6.06
CA ARG A 35 3.03 -3.50 6.48
C ARG A 35 3.77 -4.14 5.29
N TYR A 36 3.12 -4.25 4.14
CA TYR A 36 3.70 -4.80 2.92
C TYR A 36 4.97 -4.06 2.48
N ILE A 37 4.98 -2.72 2.55
CA ILE A 37 6.17 -1.92 2.22
C ILE A 37 7.23 -2.04 3.33
N LEU A 38 6.82 -2.00 4.59
CA LEU A 38 7.73 -2.07 5.73
C LEU A 38 8.44 -3.43 5.85
N ASP A 39 7.87 -4.51 5.28
CA ASP A 39 8.50 -5.84 5.22
C ASP A 39 9.57 -5.98 4.11
N LYS A 40 9.76 -4.98 3.24
CA LYS A 40 10.78 -5.06 2.19
C LYS A 40 12.18 -4.95 2.81
N PRO A 41 13.16 -5.79 2.39
CA PRO A 41 14.47 -5.85 3.04
C PRO A 41 15.24 -4.52 3.12
N THR A 42 15.01 -3.61 2.18
CA THR A 42 15.72 -2.32 2.08
C THR A 42 14.97 -1.17 2.73
N VAL A 43 13.80 -1.40 3.33
CA VAL A 43 12.95 -0.34 3.92
C VAL A 43 13.20 -0.26 5.43
N GLY A 44 13.75 0.87 5.89
CA GLY A 44 13.99 1.11 7.31
C GLY A 44 12.78 1.70 8.07
N GLY A 45 11.78 2.22 7.35
CA GLY A 45 10.59 2.82 7.96
C GLY A 45 9.59 3.33 6.92
N VAL A 46 8.35 3.59 7.35
CA VAL A 46 7.28 4.19 6.54
C VAL A 46 6.77 5.45 7.23
N ILE A 47 6.54 6.51 6.45
CA ILE A 47 6.00 7.79 6.92
C ILE A 47 4.51 7.83 6.59
N ILE A 48 3.66 8.07 7.59
CA ILE A 48 2.21 8.21 7.42
C ILE A 48 1.83 9.67 7.71
N GLY A 49 1.23 10.34 6.73
CA GLY A 49 0.67 11.68 6.92
C GLY A 49 -0.60 11.64 7.77
N ALA A 50 -0.67 12.50 8.79
CA ALA A 50 -1.79 12.62 9.70
C ALA A 50 -2.14 14.10 9.94
N ARG A 51 -3.42 14.40 10.24
CA ARG A 51 -3.86 15.75 10.63
C ARG A 51 -4.07 15.81 12.13
N LEU A 52 -3.09 16.35 12.85
CA LEU A 52 -3.10 16.50 14.32
C LEU A 52 -4.33 17.28 14.79
N GLY A 53 -5.04 16.75 15.79
CA GLY A 53 -6.26 17.34 16.34
C GLY A 53 -7.53 17.15 15.50
N LEU A 54 -7.46 16.50 14.32
CA LEU A 54 -8.61 16.24 13.45
C LEU A 54 -8.78 14.76 13.14
N SER A 55 -7.78 14.16 12.49
CA SER A 55 -7.82 12.80 11.98
C SER A 55 -6.42 12.20 12.03
N GLU A 56 -6.03 11.79 13.23
CA GLU A 56 -4.67 11.30 13.50
C GLU A 56 -4.54 9.79 13.31
N HIS A 57 -5.64 9.07 13.49
CA HIS A 57 -5.72 7.61 13.34
C HIS A 57 -4.62 6.84 14.08
N LEU A 58 -4.05 7.39 15.16
CA LEU A 58 -2.90 6.82 15.88
C LEU A 58 -3.11 5.36 16.25
N ASN A 59 -4.24 5.06 16.90
CA ASN A 59 -4.59 3.69 17.31
C ASN A 59 -4.81 2.73 16.14
N ASP A 60 -5.19 3.23 14.96
CA ASP A 60 -5.32 2.37 13.78
C ASP A 60 -3.96 2.15 13.13
N ASN A 61 -3.17 3.22 12.95
CA ASN A 61 -1.83 3.17 12.37
C ASN A 61 -0.88 2.23 13.14
N THR A 62 -0.99 2.15 14.47
CA THR A 62 -0.18 1.23 15.29
C THR A 62 -0.49 -0.25 15.04
N LYS A 63 -1.67 -0.59 14.51
CA LYS A 63 -2.02 -1.98 14.18
C LYS A 63 -1.14 -2.58 13.09
N THR A 64 -0.44 -1.76 12.30
CA THR A 64 0.59 -2.21 11.34
C THR A 64 1.65 -3.11 12.00
N PHE A 65 1.91 -2.94 13.30
CA PHE A 65 2.90 -3.75 14.03
C PHE A 65 2.30 -4.99 14.71
N GLN A 66 0.99 -5.23 14.59
CA GLN A 66 0.27 -6.27 15.32
C GLN A 66 -0.01 -7.52 14.47
N PHE A 67 0.44 -7.54 13.21
CA PHE A 67 0.31 -8.69 12.32
C PHE A 67 1.52 -8.79 11.37
N ILE A 68 1.65 -9.97 10.77
CA ILE A 68 2.67 -10.29 9.77
C ILE A 68 1.93 -10.85 8.56
N LEU A 69 2.25 -10.35 7.37
CA LEU A 69 1.74 -10.89 6.13
C LEU A 69 2.39 -12.25 5.88
N ASP A 70 1.57 -13.27 5.61
CA ASP A 70 2.11 -14.55 5.18
C ASP A 70 2.46 -14.54 3.68
N ASN A 71 3.09 -15.61 3.22
CA ASN A 71 3.53 -15.73 1.83
C ASN A 71 2.35 -15.69 0.84
N ASP A 72 1.16 -16.16 1.22
CA ASP A 72 -0.03 -16.14 0.37
C ASP A 72 -0.56 -14.71 0.23
N ASP A 73 -0.58 -13.93 1.31
CA ASP A 73 -0.94 -12.52 1.28
C ASP A 73 0.01 -11.71 0.39
N VAL A 74 1.32 -11.95 0.53
CA VAL A 74 2.34 -11.27 -0.28
C VAL A 74 2.19 -11.63 -1.76
N GLU A 75 2.02 -12.91 -2.09
CA GLU A 75 1.87 -13.35 -3.49
C GLU A 75 0.58 -12.79 -4.14
N LYS A 76 -0.50 -12.66 -3.37
CA LYS A 76 -1.75 -12.03 -3.85
C LYS A 76 -1.53 -10.57 -4.23
N ILE A 77 -0.83 -9.81 -3.39
CA ILE A 77 -0.51 -8.40 -3.67
C ILE A 77 0.42 -8.33 -4.90
N ASP A 78 1.49 -9.12 -4.92
CA ASP A 78 2.47 -9.15 -6.01
C ASP A 78 1.84 -9.55 -7.35
N THR A 79 0.86 -10.45 -7.35
CA THR A 79 0.14 -10.88 -8.55
C THR A 79 -0.61 -9.73 -9.20
N VAL A 80 -1.26 -8.86 -8.43
CA VAL A 80 -1.93 -7.68 -8.97
C VAL A 80 -0.90 -6.62 -9.37
N SER A 81 0.09 -6.35 -8.52
CA SER A 81 1.14 -5.36 -8.78
C SER A 81 1.95 -5.67 -10.03
N ARG A 82 2.19 -6.95 -10.39
CA ARG A 82 2.90 -7.33 -11.62
C ARG A 82 2.15 -6.96 -12.92
N LYS A 83 0.85 -6.68 -12.85
CA LYS A 83 0.07 -6.21 -14.01
C LYS A 83 0.28 -4.72 -14.30
N SER A 84 0.89 -3.99 -13.37
CA SER A 84 1.10 -2.55 -13.50
C SER A 84 2.33 -2.21 -14.33
N GLN A 85 2.42 -0.95 -14.76
CA GLN A 85 3.63 -0.39 -15.34
C GLN A 85 4.64 -0.01 -14.26
N ASP A 86 5.92 -0.02 -14.63
CA ASP A 86 6.99 0.52 -13.81
C ASP A 86 6.92 2.06 -13.82
N LEU A 87 6.34 2.63 -12.76
CA LEU A 87 6.17 4.08 -12.64
C LEU A 87 7.50 4.84 -12.69
N TYR A 88 8.59 4.26 -12.18
CA TYR A 88 9.89 4.92 -12.23
C TYR A 88 10.37 5.10 -13.69
N ARG A 89 10.08 4.12 -14.55
CA ARG A 89 10.36 4.25 -16.00
C ARG A 89 9.42 5.21 -16.72
N VAL A 90 8.14 5.25 -16.33
CA VAL A 90 7.11 6.03 -17.03
C VAL A 90 7.17 7.51 -16.64
N ILE A 91 7.34 7.82 -15.36
CA ILE A 91 7.29 9.19 -14.83
C ILE A 91 8.56 9.60 -14.05
N GLY A 92 9.59 8.76 -13.94
CA GLY A 92 10.82 9.12 -13.22
C GLY A 92 10.63 9.25 -11.71
N ASP A 93 11.54 9.98 -11.07
CA ASP A 93 11.62 10.14 -9.62
C ASP A 93 10.86 11.37 -9.08
N CYS A 94 10.29 12.19 -9.97
CA CYS A 94 9.48 13.36 -9.60
C CYS A 94 8.01 13.14 -9.95
N GLY A 95 7.13 13.49 -9.01
CA GLY A 95 5.69 13.53 -9.26
C GLY A 95 5.29 14.61 -10.27
N ASP A 96 4.10 14.44 -10.85
CA ASP A 96 3.56 15.36 -11.86
C ASP A 96 3.33 16.77 -11.29
N GLU A 97 3.18 16.93 -9.97
CA GLU A 97 2.99 18.21 -9.31
C GLU A 97 4.20 19.17 -9.40
N TYR A 98 5.38 18.64 -9.73
CA TYR A 98 6.61 19.41 -9.93
C TYR A 98 7.10 19.40 -11.38
N ARG A 99 6.31 18.85 -12.31
CA ARG A 99 6.63 18.70 -13.73
C ARG A 99 5.80 19.66 -14.58
#